data_AF-A0A251ZA62-F1
#
_entry.id   AF-A0A251ZA62-F1
#
_cell.length_a   1.000
_cell.length_b   1.000
_cell.length_c   1.000
_cell.angle_alpha   90.00
_cell.angle_beta   90.00
_cell.angle_gamma   90.00
#
_symmetry.space_group_name_H-M   'P 1'
#
loop_
_entity.id
_entity.type
_entity.pdbx_description
1 polymer ?
#
loop_
_entity_poly.entity_id
_entity_poly.type
_entity_poly.pdbx_seq_one_letter_code
_entity_poly.pdbx_strand_id
1 'polypeptide(L)'
;MGWGPLRWLGSADVDPQLKPAKERLWVLPDDQELVDWVDALAAHRLPTLLVLPGGPRLKAEAALHQALLNQAGVPLLGLLQVGDSWDPQQRRADNLAWLGHWQPGDRQALNLSGPLAILMRERLLQLDLS
;
A
#
# COMPACT_ATOMS: atom_id res chain seq x y z
N MET A 1 -2.64 -25.74 -4.90
CA MET A 1 -2.06 -25.81 -3.54
C MET A 1 -2.97 -24.99 -2.65
N GLY A 2 -3.85 -25.66 -1.91
CA GLY A 2 -4.85 -25.01 -1.05
C GLY A 2 -4.19 -24.53 0.23
N TRP A 3 -4.49 -23.30 0.63
CA TRP A 3 -4.10 -22.80 1.93
C TRP A 3 -4.89 -23.61 2.96
N GLY A 4 -4.21 -24.06 4.03
CA GLY A 4 -4.87 -24.79 5.12
C GLY A 4 -6.00 -23.95 5.75
N PRO A 5 -6.88 -24.58 6.55
CA PRO A 5 -8.01 -23.88 7.14
C PRO A 5 -7.53 -22.66 7.95
N LEU A 6 -8.02 -21.48 7.57
CA LEU A 6 -7.82 -20.24 8.32
C LEU A 6 -8.40 -20.44 9.73
N ARG A 7 -7.54 -20.41 10.75
CA ARG A 7 -7.94 -20.45 12.16
C ARG A 7 -7.75 -19.06 12.76
N TRP A 8 -8.86 -18.47 13.17
CA TRP A 8 -8.86 -17.27 14.02
C TRP A 8 -8.56 -17.71 15.45
N LEU A 9 -7.45 -17.25 16.02
CA LEU A 9 -7.19 -17.36 17.46
C LEU A 9 -7.82 -16.13 18.11
N GLY A 10 -8.81 -16.35 18.97
CA GLY A 10 -9.32 -15.29 19.83
C GLY A 10 -8.24 -14.85 20.83
N SER A 11 -8.30 -13.59 21.26
CA SER A 11 -7.37 -12.92 22.20
C SER A 11 -6.94 -13.75 23.42
N ALA A 12 -7.79 -14.67 23.90
CA ALA A 12 -7.53 -15.50 25.08
C ALA A 12 -6.90 -16.88 24.79
N ASP A 13 -6.86 -17.33 23.54
CA ASP A 13 -6.34 -18.65 23.19
C ASP A 13 -4.87 -18.57 22.81
N VAL A 14 -4.01 -18.72 23.81
CA VAL A 14 -2.60 -19.07 23.58
C VAL A 14 -2.57 -20.55 23.24
N ASP A 15 -2.49 -20.90 21.95
CA ASP A 15 -2.24 -22.30 21.54
C ASP A 15 -0.84 -22.72 22.02
N PRO A 16 -0.73 -23.63 22.99
CA PRO A 16 0.56 -24.03 23.55
C PRO A 16 1.42 -24.83 22.56
N GLN A 17 0.89 -25.21 21.39
CA GLN A 17 1.62 -25.95 20.35
C GLN A 17 2.27 -25.05 19.30
N LEU A 18 2.01 -23.74 19.31
CA LEU A 18 2.66 -22.77 18.43
C LEU A 18 4.10 -22.52 18.89
N LYS A 19 5.00 -23.42 18.49
CA LYS A 19 6.45 -23.19 18.62
C LYS A 19 6.84 -22.01 17.73
N PRO A 20 7.42 -20.92 18.26
CA PRO A 20 7.74 -19.74 17.47
C PRO A 20 8.86 -20.09 16.48
N ALA A 21 8.50 -20.34 15.23
CA ALA A 21 9.44 -20.53 14.12
C ALA A 21 10.00 -19.17 13.65
N LYS A 22 10.42 -18.29 14.59
CA LYS A 22 10.76 -16.88 14.35
C LYS A 22 9.62 -16.05 13.71
N GLU A 23 8.38 -16.53 13.77
CA GLU A 23 7.23 -15.80 13.29
C GLU A 23 6.80 -14.76 14.34
N ARG A 24 6.66 -13.50 13.91
CA ARG A 24 6.08 -12.45 14.75
C ARG A 24 4.57 -12.63 14.74
N LEU A 25 4.04 -13.14 15.85
CA LEU A 25 2.61 -13.19 16.08
C LEU A 25 2.13 -11.77 16.43
N TRP A 26 1.27 -11.20 15.59
CA TRP A 26 0.54 -9.98 15.91
C TRP A 26 -0.77 -10.39 16.56
N VAL A 27 -0.86 -10.23 17.88
CA VAL A 27 -2.13 -10.41 18.62
C VAL A 27 -2.85 -9.08 18.60
N LEU A 28 -4.01 -9.02 17.95
CA LEU A 28 -4.88 -7.85 18.05
C LEU A 28 -5.62 -7.89 19.39
N PRO A 29 -5.67 -6.77 20.13
CA PRO A 29 -6.56 -6.61 21.29
C PRO A 29 -8.02 -6.84 20.91
N ASP A 30 -8.84 -7.31 21.86
CA ASP A 30 -10.27 -7.65 21.66
C ASP A 30 -11.13 -6.49 21.13
N ASP A 31 -10.68 -5.25 21.27
CA ASP A 31 -11.35 -4.03 20.81
C ASP A 31 -10.91 -3.59 19.41
N GLN A 32 -10.01 -4.34 18.75
CA GLN A 32 -9.51 -4.05 17.41
C GLN A 32 -9.91 -5.13 16.43
N GLU A 33 -10.70 -4.73 15.43
CA GLU A 33 -11.06 -5.57 14.31
C GLU A 33 -10.01 -5.42 13.20
N LEU A 34 -9.61 -6.54 12.59
CA LEU A 34 -8.85 -6.53 11.34
C LEU A 34 -9.80 -6.06 10.23
N VAL A 35 -9.76 -4.76 9.94
CA VAL A 35 -10.44 -4.23 8.77
C VAL A 35 -9.62 -4.58 7.53
N ASP A 36 -10.22 -5.30 6.59
CA ASP A 36 -9.68 -5.40 5.24
C ASP A 36 -9.81 -4.03 4.56
N TRP A 37 -8.75 -3.24 4.68
CA TRP A 37 -8.69 -1.87 4.19
C TRP A 37 -8.91 -1.79 2.67
N VAL A 38 -8.64 -2.87 1.94
CA VAL A 38 -8.86 -2.93 0.49
C VAL A 38 -10.35 -2.93 0.18
N ASP A 39 -11.12 -3.75 0.89
CA ASP A 39 -12.57 -3.84 0.71
C ASP A 39 -13.24 -2.51 1.09
N ALA A 40 -12.77 -1.86 2.15
CA ALA A 40 -13.23 -0.54 2.55
C ALA A 40 -12.96 0.52 1.46
N LEU A 41 -11.77 0.51 0.85
CA LEU A 41 -11.45 1.42 -0.26
C LEU A 41 -12.27 1.12 -1.52
N ALA A 42 -12.48 -0.16 -1.82
CA ALA A 42 -13.24 -0.62 -2.98
C ALA A 42 -14.72 -0.23 -2.87
N ALA A 43 -15.32 -0.42 -1.70
CA ALA A 43 -16.72 -0.09 -1.44
C ALA A 43 -17.04 1.39 -1.69
N HIS A 44 -16.07 2.28 -1.45
CA HIS A 44 -16.22 3.72 -1.63
C HIS A 44 -15.62 4.26 -2.93
N ARG A 45 -14.92 3.43 -3.72
CA ARG A 45 -14.20 3.79 -4.95
C ARG A 45 -13.38 5.08 -4.82
N LEU A 46 -12.70 5.23 -3.68
CA LEU A 46 -11.90 6.43 -3.42
C LEU A 46 -10.58 6.39 -4.20
N PRO A 47 -10.21 7.46 -4.93
CA PRO A 47 -8.90 7.59 -5.55
C PRO A 47 -7.80 7.43 -4.50
N THR A 48 -6.98 6.39 -4.66
CA THR A 48 -6.00 5.98 -3.65
C THR A 48 -4.59 6.27 -4.12
N LEU A 49 -3.76 6.86 -3.24
CA LEU A 49 -2.32 7.02 -3.44
C LEU A 49 -1.59 6.02 -2.54
N LEU A 50 -0.79 5.13 -3.12
CA LEU A 50 0.05 4.22 -2.35
C LEU A 50 1.38 4.91 -1.99
N VAL A 51 1.67 4.99 -0.71
CA VAL A 51 2.90 5.61 -0.18
C VAL A 51 3.75 4.51 0.43
N LEU A 52 4.95 4.29 -0.11
CA LEU A 52 5.85 3.22 0.32
C LEU A 52 7.20 3.79 0.76
N PRO A 53 7.77 3.30 1.88
CA PRO A 53 9.13 3.66 2.25
C PRO A 53 10.12 3.10 1.24
N GLY A 54 11.21 3.84 1.01
CA GLY A 54 12.37 3.32 0.29
C GLY A 54 12.91 2.03 0.92
N GLY A 55 13.58 1.22 0.10
CA GLY A 55 14.29 0.04 0.58
C GLY A 55 14.41 -1.08 -0.45
N PRO A 56 15.11 -2.17 -0.10
CA PRO A 56 15.42 -3.27 -1.02
C PRO A 56 14.18 -4.02 -1.52
N ARG A 57 13.06 -3.96 -0.79
CA ARG A 57 11.81 -4.65 -1.14
C ARG A 57 10.78 -3.76 -1.85
N LEU A 58 11.07 -2.47 -2.04
CA LEU A 58 10.12 -1.48 -2.55
C LEU A 58 9.40 -1.94 -3.82
N LYS A 59 10.12 -2.48 -4.81
CA LYS A 59 9.52 -2.97 -6.06
C LYS A 59 8.50 -4.08 -5.82
N ALA A 60 8.86 -5.07 -5.01
CA ALA A 60 8.01 -6.22 -4.74
C ALA A 60 6.77 -5.81 -3.95
N GLU A 61 6.94 -4.94 -2.96
CA GLU A 61 5.83 -4.41 -2.16
C GLU A 61 4.91 -3.52 -3.00
N ALA A 62 5.46 -2.62 -3.81
CA ALA A 62 4.69 -1.78 -4.72
C ALA A 62 3.86 -2.60 -5.72
N ALA A 63 4.47 -3.62 -6.33
CA ALA A 63 3.79 -4.52 -7.26
C ALA A 63 2.67 -5.32 -6.57
N LEU A 64 2.93 -5.84 -5.36
CA LEU A 64 1.95 -6.58 -4.58
C LEU A 64 0.72 -5.73 -4.27
N HIS A 65 0.91 -4.54 -3.70
CA HIS A 65 -0.19 -3.67 -3.31
C HIS A 65 -0.95 -3.11 -4.52
N GLN A 66 -0.24 -2.74 -5.61
CA GLN A 66 -0.89 -2.32 -6.84
C GLN A 66 -1.76 -3.45 -7.43
N ALA A 67 -1.26 -4.69 -7.47
CA ALA A 67 -2.04 -5.82 -7.96
C ALA A 67 -3.27 -6.09 -7.10
N LEU A 68 -3.15 -5.98 -5.78
CA LEU A 68 -4.25 -6.13 -4.83
C LEU A 68 -5.34 -5.08 -5.05
N LEU A 69 -4.96 -3.80 -5.16
CA LEU A 69 -5.92 -2.71 -5.42
C LEU A 69 -6.59 -2.84 -6.78
N ASN A 70 -5.84 -3.22 -7.81
CA ASN A 70 -6.38 -3.45 -9.15
C ASN A 70 -7.39 -4.60 -9.16
N GLN A 71 -7.14 -5.69 -8.43
CA GLN A 71 -8.06 -6.81 -8.31
C GLN A 71 -9.36 -6.43 -7.58
N ALA A 72 -9.26 -5.56 -6.57
CA ALA A 72 -10.41 -5.05 -5.83
C ALA A 72 -11.16 -3.90 -6.55
N GLY A 73 -10.67 -3.45 -7.72
CA GLY A 73 -11.29 -2.34 -8.46
C GLY A 73 -11.12 -0.98 -7.79
N VAL A 74 -10.12 -0.82 -6.92
CA VAL A 74 -9.81 0.47 -6.29
C VAL A 74 -9.13 1.38 -7.31
N PRO A 75 -9.61 2.62 -7.52
CA PRO A 75 -8.98 3.54 -8.45
C PRO A 75 -7.65 4.05 -7.90
N LEU A 76 -6.55 3.54 -8.45
CA LEU A 76 -5.19 3.90 -8.04
C LEU A 76 -4.70 5.15 -8.79
N LEU A 77 -4.45 6.24 -8.05
CA LEU A 77 -3.80 7.45 -8.57
C LEU A 77 -2.33 7.22 -8.94
N GLY A 78 -1.65 6.38 -8.16
CA GLY A 78 -0.28 5.98 -8.39
C GLY A 78 0.47 5.63 -7.11
N LEU A 79 1.78 5.53 -7.24
CA LEU A 79 2.70 5.14 -6.17
C LEU A 79 3.71 6.26 -5.89
N LEU A 80 3.98 6.51 -4.61
CA LEU A 80 4.96 7.48 -4.13
C LEU A 80 6.00 6.79 -3.26
N GLN A 81 7.28 6.88 -3.64
CA GLN A 81 8.37 6.45 -2.77
C GLN A 81 8.67 7.55 -1.75
N VAL A 82 8.81 7.18 -0.48
CA VAL A 82 9.20 8.08 0.60
C VAL A 82 10.58 7.74 1.14
N GLY A 83 11.45 8.74 1.15
CA GLY A 83 12.84 8.55 1.56
C GLY A 83 13.66 7.74 0.55
N ASP A 84 14.91 7.47 0.94
CA ASP A 84 15.98 6.89 0.11
C ASP A 84 16.20 7.61 -1.24
N SER A 85 17.19 7.15 -1.99
CA SER A 85 17.47 7.67 -3.33
C SER A 85 16.38 7.28 -4.32
N TRP A 86 16.00 8.22 -5.19
CA TRP A 86 15.10 8.00 -6.32
C TRP A 86 15.88 7.79 -7.62
N ASP A 87 15.62 6.68 -8.29
CA ASP A 87 16.15 6.40 -9.64
C ASP A 87 14.99 6.35 -10.65
N PRO A 88 14.79 7.41 -11.46
CA PRO A 88 13.73 7.45 -12.45
C PRO A 88 13.84 6.36 -13.53
N GLN A 89 15.05 5.92 -13.88
CA GLN A 89 15.24 4.91 -14.93
C GLN A 89 14.84 3.53 -14.41
N GLN A 90 15.29 3.19 -13.20
CA GLN A 90 14.89 1.94 -12.55
C GLN A 90 13.37 1.88 -12.33
N ARG A 91 12.75 2.98 -11.88
CA ARG A 91 11.32 3.04 -11.57
C ARG A 91 10.45 2.97 -12.82
N ARG A 92 10.87 3.55 -13.94
CA ARG A 92 10.18 3.35 -15.23
C ARG A 92 10.22 1.89 -15.69
N ALA A 93 11.32 1.18 -15.44
CA ALA A 93 11.46 -0.24 -15.79
C ALA A 93 10.61 -1.18 -14.92
N ASP A 94 10.03 -0.70 -13.81
CA ASP A 94 9.16 -1.50 -12.95
C ASP A 94 7.78 -1.75 -13.57
N ASN A 95 7.38 -0.99 -14.60
CA ASN A 95 6.03 -1.01 -15.18
C ASN A 95 4.92 -0.77 -14.13
N LEU A 96 5.22 0.06 -13.12
CA LEU A 96 4.29 0.45 -12.06
C LEU A 96 3.88 1.92 -12.22
N ALA A 97 2.75 2.30 -11.62
CA ALA A 97 2.20 3.65 -11.70
C ALA A 97 2.93 4.66 -10.79
N TRP A 98 4.26 4.69 -10.85
CA TRP A 98 5.08 5.61 -10.06
C TRP A 98 4.81 7.08 -10.42
N LEU A 99 4.50 7.89 -9.41
CA LEU A 99 4.37 9.35 -9.52
C LEU A 99 5.67 10.09 -9.21
N GLY A 100 6.56 9.45 -8.45
CA GLY A 100 7.86 10.01 -8.10
C GLY A 100 8.31 9.63 -6.70
N HIS A 101 9.11 10.50 -6.12
CA HIS A 101 9.59 10.38 -4.75
C HIS A 101 9.29 11.62 -3.95
N TRP A 102 9.24 11.45 -2.64
CA TRP A 102 9.15 12.52 -1.67
C TRP A 102 10.16 12.29 -0.56
N GLN A 103 10.88 13.35 -0.17
CA GLN A 103 11.82 13.30 0.94
C GLN A 103 11.16 13.84 2.23
N PRO A 104 11.25 13.11 3.35
CA PRO A 104 10.84 13.64 4.65
C PRO A 104 11.56 14.97 4.95
N GLY A 105 10.81 16.06 4.97
CA GLY A 105 11.34 17.42 5.18
C GLY A 105 11.07 18.36 4.00
N ASP A 106 10.83 17.85 2.80
CA ASP A 106 10.41 18.65 1.65
C ASP A 106 8.90 18.91 1.67
N ARG A 107 8.48 19.81 2.55
CA ARG A 107 7.06 20.19 2.66
C ARG A 107 6.54 20.92 1.40
N GLN A 108 7.43 21.52 0.61
CA GLN A 108 7.03 22.29 -0.57
C GLN A 108 6.51 21.39 -1.70
N ALA A 109 7.09 20.19 -1.84
CA ALA A 109 6.61 19.20 -2.81
C ALA A 109 5.14 18.76 -2.58
N LEU A 110 4.67 18.81 -1.33
CA LEU A 110 3.29 18.45 -0.94
C LEU A 110 2.31 19.64 -0.98
N ASN A 111 2.78 20.85 -1.27
CA ASN A 111 1.89 22.00 -1.42
C ASN A 111 0.93 21.78 -2.59
N LEU A 112 -0.26 22.41 -2.52
CA LEU A 112 -1.28 22.29 -3.57
C LEU A 112 -0.80 22.74 -4.95
N SER A 113 0.17 23.65 -5.03
CA SER A 113 0.80 24.08 -6.29
C SER A 113 2.13 23.37 -6.58
N GLY A 114 2.51 22.40 -5.75
CA GLY A 114 3.74 21.62 -5.91
C GLY A 114 3.64 20.63 -7.07
N PRO A 115 4.79 20.17 -7.62
CA PRO A 115 4.83 19.26 -8.76
C PRO A 115 4.03 17.96 -8.55
N LEU A 116 4.09 17.38 -7.35
CA LEU A 116 3.36 16.16 -7.03
C LEU A 116 1.84 16.40 -7.02
N ALA A 117 1.38 17.52 -6.46
CA ALA A 117 -0.05 17.86 -6.45
C ALA A 117 -0.60 18.10 -7.86
N ILE A 118 0.21 18.67 -8.77
CA ILE A 118 -0.16 18.81 -10.19
C ILE A 118 -0.34 17.44 -10.84
N LEU A 119 0.65 16.54 -10.69
CA LEU A 119 0.59 15.19 -11.24
C LEU A 119 -0.60 14.39 -10.69
N MET A 120 -0.87 14.49 -9.38
CA MET A 120 -2.02 13.83 -8.75
C MET A 120 -3.35 14.32 -9.33
N ARG A 121 -3.50 15.64 -9.59
CA ARG A 121 -4.70 16.18 -10.23
C ARG A 121 -4.85 15.68 -11.66
N GLU A 122 -3.78 15.68 -12.45
CA GLU A 122 -3.81 15.16 -13.83
C GLU A 122 -4.22 13.69 -13.86
N ARG A 123 -3.68 12.87 -12.95
CA ARG A 123 -4.07 11.46 -12.82
C ARG A 123 -5.51 11.29 -12.36
N LEU A 124 -5.96 12.09 -11.40
CA LEU A 124 -7.34 12.04 -10.94
C LEU A 124 -8.33 12.30 -12.08
N LEU A 125 -8.02 13.25 -12.97
CA LEU A 125 -8.85 13.55 -14.15
C LEU A 125 -8.83 12.44 -15.21
N GLN A 126 -7.82 11.57 -15.20
CA GLN A 126 -7.69 10.43 -16.11
C GLN A 126 -8.34 9.16 -15.56
N LEU A 127 -8.67 9.12 -14.26
CA LEU A 127 -9.33 7.97 -13.66
C LEU A 127 -10.80 7.96 -14.06
N ASP A 128 -11.24 6.83 -14.60
CA ASP A 128 -12.65 6.57 -14.79
C ASP A 128 -13.25 6.16 -13.44
N LEU A 129 -14.05 7.07 -12.86
CA LEU A 129 -14.72 6.88 -11.58
C LEU A 129 -16.19 6.45 -11.74
N SER A 130 -16.62 6.11 -12.96
CA SER A 130 -18.01 5.77 -13.29
C SER A 130 -18.46 4.37 -12.88
#